data_AF-A0A8J6TLG4-F1
#
_entry.id   AF-A0A8J6TLG4-F1
#
_cell.length_a   1.000
_cell.length_b   1.000
_cell.length_c   1.000
_cell.angle_alpha   90.00
_cell.angle_beta   90.00
_cell.angle_gamma   90.00
#
_symmetry.space_group_name_H-M   'P 1'
#
loop_
_entity.id
_entity.type
_entity.pdbx_description
1 polymer ?
#
loop_
_entity_poly.entity_id
_entity_poly.type
_entity_poly.pdbx_seq_one_letter_code
_entity_poly.pdbx_strand_id
1 'polypeptide(L)'
;MEKLPLGLVLDLRKVVPYKTGSWRTLMPANLTQMPPCTNTCPAGNDVRGFLRTLAEKKDYEQAWHVLTRTNPLPATIGRVCPHPCEGGCNRRDFDTAVAINSAERCVGDYGLEKNLGHKKLIAARKEKVVVVGSGPAGLSCAFHLAKRGFKVKIFEAAGEPGGMMRYGIPSYRLPNYILKKEIDAILNLGIDLECNVKVGVNIPMDQLTGTYDAVFLGLGAQQGVAIDVPGNNAKNVFTGVDFLKQVNNGKWVEVGKDVVVIGGGNTAMDCARVAKRLGANVSVVYRRTRTEMPAITAEIDEAMEERIMFRYHTNPVKIITDEGRVVGLLCVQMELKEPDASGRARPVPISGSESVIPADTVIMATGQAVDYDGIDVQ
;
A
#
# COMPACT_ATOMS: atom_id res chain seq x y z
N MET A 1 -37.12 83.44 16.80
CA MET A 1 -35.69 83.11 16.65
C MET A 1 -35.62 81.58 16.67
N GLU A 2 -35.12 80.87 15.68
CA GLU A 2 -34.08 81.20 14.70
C GLU A 2 -34.45 80.68 13.31
N LYS A 3 -34.28 81.57 12.33
CA LYS A 3 -34.21 81.23 10.91
C LYS A 3 -32.92 80.45 10.71
N LEU A 4 -33.00 79.18 10.30
CA LEU A 4 -31.84 78.50 9.76
C LEU A 4 -31.43 79.18 8.43
N PRO A 5 -30.13 79.37 8.16
CA PRO A 5 -29.67 80.16 7.02
C PRO A 5 -29.96 79.47 5.68
N LEU A 6 -30.20 80.28 4.65
CA LEU A 6 -30.12 79.85 3.25
C LEU A 6 -28.73 79.28 2.97
N GLY A 7 -28.65 77.98 2.68
CA GLY A 7 -27.41 77.35 2.21
C GLY A 7 -27.48 75.83 2.24
N LEU A 8 -27.80 75.23 1.08
CA LEU A 8 -27.75 73.80 0.77
C LEU A 8 -28.73 72.88 1.50
N VAL A 9 -29.97 72.87 1.01
CA VAL A 9 -30.77 71.63 0.99
C VAL A 9 -30.13 70.71 -0.05
N LEU A 10 -29.13 69.92 0.36
CA LEU A 10 -28.64 68.80 -0.43
C LEU A 10 -29.61 67.64 -0.22
N ASP A 11 -30.40 67.34 -1.25
CA ASP A 11 -31.10 66.07 -1.37
C ASP A 11 -30.09 64.92 -1.25
N LEU A 12 -30.08 64.25 -0.10
CA LEU A 12 -29.17 63.15 0.22
C LEU A 12 -29.28 61.97 -0.76
N ARG A 13 -30.26 61.97 -1.68
CA ARG A 13 -30.38 60.97 -2.75
C ARG A 13 -29.37 61.15 -3.89
N LYS A 14 -28.61 62.24 -3.93
CA LYS A 14 -27.59 62.51 -4.97
C LYS A 14 -26.17 62.75 -4.43
N VAL A 15 -25.88 62.34 -3.20
CA VAL A 15 -24.49 62.16 -2.80
C VAL A 15 -24.04 60.82 -3.37
N VAL A 16 -23.38 60.84 -4.53
CA VAL A 16 -22.56 59.70 -4.96
C VAL A 16 -21.60 59.45 -3.79
N PRO A 17 -21.66 58.28 -3.13
CA PRO A 17 -20.83 58.03 -1.97
C PRO A 17 -19.39 57.96 -2.47
N TYR A 18 -18.68 59.09 -2.44
CA TYR A 18 -17.23 59.11 -2.54
C TYR A 18 -16.72 58.37 -1.31
N LYS A 19 -16.47 57.07 -1.49
CA LYS A 19 -15.90 56.17 -0.48
C LYS A 19 -14.41 56.50 -0.31
N THR A 20 -14.11 57.62 0.33
CA THR A 20 -12.75 57.91 0.79
C THR A 20 -12.57 57.29 2.19
N GLY A 21 -11.68 56.29 2.28
CA GLY A 21 -11.44 55.46 3.46
C GLY A 21 -11.36 53.96 3.15
N SER A 22 -10.88 53.13 4.09
CA SER A 22 -10.73 51.67 3.95
C SER A 22 -12.09 50.93 4.04
N TRP A 23 -13.00 51.21 3.12
CA TRP A 23 -14.25 50.48 3.00
C TRP A 23 -13.99 49.13 2.32
N ARG A 24 -13.96 48.04 3.10
CA ARG A 24 -13.92 46.68 2.54
C ARG A 24 -15.29 46.38 1.91
N THR A 25 -15.35 46.36 0.58
CA THR A 25 -16.51 45.89 -0.22
C THR A 25 -16.59 44.37 -0.28
N LEU A 26 -15.63 43.67 0.30
CA LEU A 26 -15.53 42.22 0.33
C LEU A 26 -15.52 41.76 1.79
N MET A 27 -16.44 40.87 2.15
CA MET A 27 -16.36 40.13 3.40
C MET A 27 -15.40 38.95 3.22
N PRO A 28 -14.40 38.76 4.08
CA PRO A 28 -13.59 37.55 4.06
C PRO A 28 -14.49 36.35 4.35
N ALA A 29 -14.57 35.42 3.42
CA ALA A 29 -15.17 34.11 3.66
C ALA A 29 -14.11 33.17 4.22
N ASN A 30 -14.34 32.63 5.41
CA ASN A 30 -13.51 31.56 5.95
C ASN A 30 -13.87 30.25 5.22
N LEU A 31 -13.17 29.97 4.13
CA LEU A 31 -13.26 28.69 3.44
C LEU A 31 -12.35 27.68 4.15
N THR A 32 -12.94 26.62 4.69
CA THR A 32 -12.15 25.51 5.23
C THR A 32 -11.68 24.66 4.06
N GLN A 33 -10.40 24.79 3.71
CA GLN A 33 -9.76 23.97 2.69
C GLN A 33 -9.11 22.75 3.34
N MET A 34 -9.22 21.60 2.68
CA MET A 34 -8.54 20.38 3.10
C MET A 34 -7.04 20.51 2.76
N PRO A 35 -6.13 20.30 3.72
CA PRO A 35 -4.70 20.28 3.42
C PRO A 35 -4.41 19.21 2.35
N PRO A 36 -3.54 19.48 1.37
CA PRO A 36 -3.33 18.55 0.26
C PRO A 36 -2.79 17.19 0.73
N CYS A 37 -1.97 17.18 1.79
CA CYS A 37 -1.46 15.95 2.41
C CYS A 37 -2.56 15.06 3.02
N THR A 38 -3.65 15.64 3.54
CA THR A 38 -4.83 14.89 3.99
C THR A 38 -5.67 14.46 2.81
N ASN A 39 -5.86 15.34 1.81
CA ASN A 39 -6.67 15.04 0.63
C ASN A 39 -6.11 13.88 -0.20
N THR A 40 -4.79 13.74 -0.29
CA THR A 40 -4.15 12.64 -1.04
C THR A 40 -3.91 11.39 -0.19
N CYS A 41 -4.20 11.41 1.11
CA CYS A 41 -4.08 10.25 1.98
C CYS A 41 -5.31 9.33 1.82
N PRO A 42 -5.18 8.10 1.30
CA PRO A 42 -6.34 7.23 1.10
C PRO A 42 -7.02 6.81 2.41
N ALA A 43 -6.28 6.78 3.53
CA ALA A 43 -6.83 6.51 4.85
C ALA A 43 -7.57 7.71 5.46
N GLY A 44 -7.48 8.90 4.85
CA GLY A 44 -8.09 10.12 5.38
C GLY A 44 -7.42 10.62 6.66
N ASN A 45 -6.11 10.37 6.83
CA ASN A 45 -5.38 10.76 8.04
C ASN A 45 -5.38 12.28 8.25
N ASP A 46 -5.55 12.71 9.50
CA ASP A 46 -5.33 14.10 9.93
C ASP A 46 -3.82 14.39 10.02
N VAL A 47 -3.18 14.48 8.85
CA VAL A 47 -1.74 14.67 8.70
C VAL A 47 -1.28 15.95 9.40
N ARG A 48 -2.02 17.04 9.19
CA ARG A 48 -1.73 18.32 9.84
C ARG A 48 -1.88 18.23 11.36
N GLY A 49 -2.91 17.54 11.86
CA GLY A 49 -3.19 17.42 13.27
C GLY A 49 -2.10 16.69 14.05
N PHE A 50 -1.66 15.52 13.56
CA PHE A 50 -0.61 14.78 14.25
C PHE A 50 0.75 15.49 14.14
N LEU A 51 1.10 16.04 12.98
CA LEU A 51 2.36 16.79 12.81
C LEU A 51 2.41 18.04 13.68
N ARG A 52 1.30 18.78 13.78
CA ARG A 52 1.21 19.94 14.68
C ARG A 52 1.40 19.52 16.13
N THR A 53 0.81 18.40 16.54
CA THR A 53 0.97 17.86 17.89
C THR A 53 2.44 17.55 18.19
N LEU A 54 3.16 16.94 17.24
CA LEU A 54 4.59 16.69 17.37
C LEU A 54 5.40 18.00 17.45
N ALA A 55 5.14 18.94 16.54
CA ALA A 55 5.93 20.16 16.42
C ALA A 55 5.73 21.13 17.59
N GLU A 56 4.49 21.35 18.02
CA GLU A 56 4.14 22.35 19.03
C GLU A 56 4.20 21.79 20.45
N LYS A 57 3.75 20.54 20.66
CA LYS A 57 3.59 19.95 22.00
C LYS A 57 4.63 18.90 22.34
N LYS A 58 5.32 18.35 21.33
CA LYS A 58 6.24 17.20 21.49
C LYS A 58 5.57 15.98 22.14
N ASP A 59 4.27 15.83 21.90
CA ASP A 59 3.42 14.80 22.50
C ASP A 59 3.17 13.66 21.49
N TYR A 60 3.99 12.62 21.58
CA TYR A 60 3.94 11.46 20.70
C TYR A 60 2.70 10.59 20.94
N GLU A 61 2.23 10.49 22.19
CA GLU A 61 1.03 9.71 22.53
C GLU A 61 -0.22 10.37 21.93
N GLN A 62 -0.37 11.69 22.07
CA GLN A 62 -1.46 12.42 21.44
C GLN A 62 -1.39 12.32 19.91
N ALA A 63 -0.20 12.43 19.32
CA ALA A 63 -0.02 12.27 17.87
C ALA A 63 -0.44 10.86 17.41
N TRP A 64 -0.08 9.82 18.16
CA TRP A 64 -0.48 8.43 17.90
C TRP A 64 -2.00 8.26 17.98
N HIS A 65 -2.64 8.86 18.98
CA HIS A 65 -4.10 8.87 19.10
C HIS A 65 -4.80 9.63 17.98
N VAL A 66 -4.18 10.66 17.39
CA VAL A 66 -4.71 11.35 16.21
C VAL A 66 -4.62 10.45 14.98
N LEU A 67 -3.45 9.85 14.71
CA LEU A 67 -3.25 8.95 13.58
C LEU A 67 -4.16 7.71 13.63
N THR A 68 -4.28 7.09 14.80
CA THR A 68 -5.07 5.85 15.00
C THR A 68 -6.58 6.07 15.07
N ARG A 69 -7.06 7.28 14.77
CA ARG A 69 -8.49 7.51 14.48
C ARG A 69 -8.89 6.82 13.18
N THR A 70 -8.01 6.89 12.17
CA THR A 70 -8.24 6.44 10.80
C THR A 70 -7.32 5.30 10.40
N ASN A 71 -6.05 5.32 10.82
CA ASN A 71 -5.08 4.29 10.46
C ASN A 71 -4.79 3.35 11.66
N PRO A 72 -5.24 2.08 11.64
CA PRO A 72 -4.95 1.12 12.71
C PRO A 72 -3.49 0.63 12.74
N LEU A 73 -2.72 0.89 11.69
CA LEU A 73 -1.40 0.30 11.46
C LEU A 73 -0.31 1.38 11.19
N PRO A 74 -0.16 2.43 12.01
CA PRO A 74 0.81 3.52 11.74
C PRO A 74 2.27 3.06 11.65
N ALA A 75 2.71 2.08 12.45
CA ALA A 75 4.07 1.54 12.39
C ALA A 75 4.30 0.76 11.09
N THR A 76 3.32 -0.01 10.63
CA THR A 76 3.42 -0.72 9.34
C THR A 76 3.34 0.25 8.16
N ILE A 77 2.32 1.12 8.11
CA ILE A 77 2.10 2.06 7.01
C ILE A 77 3.25 3.08 6.91
N GLY A 78 3.81 3.52 8.04
CA GLY A 78 5.02 4.35 8.10
C GLY A 78 6.26 3.72 7.45
N ARG A 79 6.26 2.41 7.16
CA ARG A 79 7.36 1.71 6.48
C ARG A 79 7.10 1.41 5.01
N VAL A 80 5.86 1.08 4.65
CA VAL A 80 5.54 0.48 3.34
C VAL A 80 4.69 1.36 2.43
N CYS A 81 4.16 2.47 2.95
CA CYS A 81 3.32 3.37 2.18
C CYS A 81 4.11 4.09 1.08
N PRO A 82 3.57 4.22 -0.15
CA PRO A 82 4.14 5.07 -1.19
C PRO A 82 3.95 6.58 -0.92
N HIS A 83 3.50 6.95 0.29
CA HIS A 83 3.44 8.33 0.81
C HIS A 83 2.88 9.38 -0.16
N PRO A 84 1.68 9.15 -0.76
CA PRO A 84 1.05 10.12 -1.67
C PRO A 84 0.73 11.45 -0.99
N CYS A 85 0.67 11.47 0.34
CA CYS A 85 0.56 12.67 1.18
C CYS A 85 1.73 13.65 0.99
N GLU A 86 2.91 13.17 0.61
CA GLU A 86 4.10 13.98 0.36
C GLU A 86 4.10 14.54 -1.06
N GLY A 87 3.52 13.82 -2.01
CA GLY A 87 3.40 14.25 -3.42
C GLY A 87 2.64 15.57 -3.59
N GLY A 88 1.61 15.83 -2.80
CA GLY A 88 0.86 17.09 -2.82
C GLY A 88 1.34 18.15 -1.83
N CYS A 89 2.46 17.94 -1.13
CA CYS A 89 2.86 18.83 -0.04
C CYS A 89 3.28 20.23 -0.53
N ASN A 90 2.62 21.29 -0.04
CA ASN A 90 2.95 22.69 -0.36
C ASN A 90 4.40 23.08 -0.09
N ARG A 91 5.10 22.37 0.81
CA ARG A 91 6.49 22.66 1.14
C ARG A 91 7.46 22.34 -0.01
N ARG A 92 7.06 21.45 -0.92
CA ARG A 92 7.84 21.09 -2.12
C ARG A 92 8.21 22.29 -2.99
N ASP A 93 7.38 23.32 -3.00
CA ASP A 93 7.62 24.54 -3.79
C ASP A 93 8.69 25.46 -3.17
N PHE A 94 9.08 25.19 -1.92
CA PHE A 94 10.14 25.92 -1.22
C PHE A 94 11.43 25.13 -1.15
N ASP A 95 11.37 23.87 -0.69
CA ASP A 95 12.53 22.98 -0.61
C ASP A 95 12.15 21.52 -0.95
N THR A 96 11.70 20.75 0.03
CA THR A 96 11.31 19.35 -0.09
C THR A 96 10.00 19.10 0.64
N ALA A 97 9.34 17.99 0.32
CA ALA A 97 8.16 17.60 1.07
C ALA A 97 8.51 17.39 2.55
N VAL A 98 7.55 17.66 3.44
CA VAL A 98 7.67 17.22 4.83
C VAL A 98 7.73 15.69 4.84
N ALA A 99 8.68 15.10 5.57
CA ALA A 99 8.83 13.65 5.73
C ALA A 99 7.71 13.06 6.60
N ILE A 100 6.47 13.10 6.08
CA ILE A 100 5.24 12.64 6.71
C ILE A 100 5.34 11.15 7.02
N ASN A 101 5.87 10.35 6.10
CA ASN A 101 6.00 8.91 6.26
C ASN A 101 6.98 8.55 7.39
N SER A 102 8.12 9.23 7.46
CA SER A 102 9.08 9.07 8.56
C SER A 102 8.50 9.50 9.91
N ALA A 103 7.71 10.58 9.93
CA ALA A 103 7.02 11.01 11.14
C ALA A 103 5.94 10.00 11.58
N GLU A 104 5.15 9.46 10.65
CA GLU A 104 4.17 8.40 10.90
C GLU A 104 4.85 7.14 11.46
N ARG A 105 5.97 6.72 10.86
CA ARG A 105 6.78 5.61 11.37
C ARG A 105 7.26 5.86 12.79
N CYS A 106 7.82 7.03 13.07
CA CYS A 106 8.32 7.39 14.39
C CYS A 106 7.20 7.35 15.45
N VAL A 107 6.03 7.88 15.13
CA VAL A 107 4.86 7.85 16.02
C VAL A 107 4.33 6.42 16.20
N GLY A 108 4.28 5.63 15.13
CA GLY A 108 3.89 4.22 15.19
C GLY A 108 4.83 3.41 16.09
N ASP A 109 6.13 3.56 15.90
CA ASP A 109 7.17 2.90 16.70
C ASP A 109 7.08 3.29 18.17
N TYR A 110 6.91 4.59 18.46
CA TYR A 110 6.65 5.06 19.83
C TYR A 110 5.42 4.38 20.45
N GLY A 111 4.34 4.23 19.70
CA GLY A 111 3.14 3.54 20.15
C GLY A 111 3.38 2.08 20.54
N LEU A 112 4.21 1.38 19.76
CA LEU A 112 4.61 0.00 20.06
C LEU A 112 5.56 -0.08 21.26
N GLU A 113 6.51 0.85 21.40
CA GLU A 113 7.46 0.91 22.52
C GLU A 113 6.77 1.21 23.86
N LYS A 114 5.76 2.08 23.85
CA LYS A 114 4.98 2.45 25.04
C LYS A 114 3.78 1.54 25.28
N ASN A 115 3.56 0.52 24.44
CA ASN A 115 2.41 -0.37 24.49
C ASN A 115 1.08 0.40 24.53
N LEU A 116 0.97 1.45 23.70
CA LEU A 116 -0.25 2.26 23.65
C LEU A 116 -1.43 1.41 23.17
N GLY A 117 -2.50 1.44 23.95
CA GLY A 117 -3.72 0.70 23.66
C GLY A 117 -4.72 1.52 22.84
N HIS A 118 -5.46 0.85 21.98
CA HIS A 118 -6.61 1.45 21.32
C HIS A 118 -7.80 1.54 22.28
N LYS A 119 -8.52 2.67 22.24
CA LYS A 119 -9.71 2.90 23.07
C LYS A 119 -10.98 2.55 22.28
N LYS A 120 -11.88 1.80 22.93
CA LYS A 120 -13.25 1.61 22.42
C LYS A 120 -14.00 2.95 22.49
N LEU A 121 -14.78 3.23 21.46
CA LEU A 121 -15.68 4.37 21.38
C LEU A 121 -17.04 4.05 22.03
N ILE A 122 -17.44 2.78 21.97
CA ILE A 122 -18.70 2.26 22.51
C ILE A 122 -18.40 1.01 23.31
N ALA A 123 -19.05 0.85 24.47
CA ALA A 123 -18.77 -0.22 25.41
C ALA A 123 -19.05 -1.63 24.83
N ALA A 124 -20.26 -1.88 24.33
CA ALA A 124 -20.63 -3.17 23.76
C ALA A 124 -21.86 -3.08 22.86
N ARG A 125 -21.92 -3.99 21.88
CA ARG A 125 -23.05 -4.30 21.01
C ARG A 125 -23.36 -5.79 21.10
N LYS A 126 -24.58 -6.18 20.74
CA LYS A 126 -25.00 -7.59 20.76
C LYS A 126 -24.62 -8.29 19.46
N GLU A 127 -24.60 -7.52 18.38
CA GLU A 127 -24.34 -7.93 17.01
C GLU A 127 -22.93 -8.54 16.86
N LYS A 128 -22.87 -9.65 16.16
CA LYS A 128 -21.68 -10.45 15.86
C LYS A 128 -21.33 -10.28 14.38
N VAL A 129 -20.09 -9.90 14.11
CA VAL A 129 -19.58 -9.75 12.76
C VAL A 129 -18.39 -10.68 12.57
N VAL A 130 -18.34 -11.35 11.42
CA VAL A 130 -17.19 -12.16 11.03
C VAL A 130 -16.43 -11.50 9.89
N VAL A 131 -15.10 -11.56 9.97
CA VAL A 131 -14.17 -11.04 8.97
C VAL A 131 -13.38 -12.23 8.42
N VAL A 132 -13.44 -12.44 7.11
CA VAL A 132 -12.69 -13.51 6.43
C VAL A 132 -11.41 -12.93 5.84
N GLY A 133 -10.28 -13.36 6.37
CA GLY A 133 -8.94 -12.86 6.03
C GLY A 133 -8.44 -11.79 7.01
N SER A 134 -7.21 -11.97 7.48
CA SER A 134 -6.52 -11.06 8.42
C SER A 134 -5.49 -10.15 7.73
N GLY A 135 -5.67 -9.87 6.44
CA GLY A 135 -4.91 -8.86 5.72
C GLY A 135 -5.20 -7.43 6.20
N PRO A 136 -4.59 -6.41 5.57
CA PRO A 136 -4.77 -5.00 5.97
C PRO A 136 -6.25 -4.57 5.97
N ALA A 137 -7.02 -5.01 4.96
CA ALA A 137 -8.46 -4.74 4.88
C ALA A 137 -9.24 -5.39 6.04
N GLY A 138 -9.01 -6.68 6.30
CA GLY A 138 -9.69 -7.41 7.37
C GLY A 138 -9.36 -6.86 8.76
N LEU A 139 -8.08 -6.60 9.04
CA LEU A 139 -7.64 -5.98 10.29
C LEU A 139 -8.23 -4.58 10.49
N SER A 140 -8.29 -3.76 9.43
CA SER A 140 -8.89 -2.43 9.49
C SER A 140 -10.40 -2.49 9.74
N CYS A 141 -11.11 -3.38 9.05
CA CYS A 141 -12.53 -3.63 9.28
C CYS A 141 -12.78 -4.05 10.75
N ALA A 142 -12.04 -5.06 11.21
CA ALA A 142 -12.16 -5.59 12.57
C ALA A 142 -11.86 -4.53 13.63
N PHE A 143 -10.80 -3.74 13.44
CA PHE A 143 -10.45 -2.61 14.30
C PHE A 143 -11.59 -1.61 14.43
N HIS A 144 -12.15 -1.15 13.31
CA HIS A 144 -13.19 -0.14 13.31
C HIS A 144 -14.53 -0.65 13.88
N LEU A 145 -14.84 -1.93 13.68
CA LEU A 145 -16.00 -2.60 14.27
C LEU A 145 -15.82 -2.78 15.79
N ALA A 146 -14.67 -3.29 16.23
CA ALA A 146 -14.38 -3.52 17.65
C ALA A 146 -14.36 -2.21 18.44
N LYS A 147 -13.81 -1.13 17.87
CA LYS A 147 -13.90 0.23 18.46
C LYS A 147 -15.35 0.69 18.63
N ARG A 148 -16.28 0.25 17.78
CA ARG A 148 -17.71 0.58 17.87
C ARG A 148 -18.53 -0.43 18.69
N GLY A 149 -17.86 -1.33 19.40
CA GLY A 149 -18.46 -2.25 20.37
C GLY A 149 -18.97 -3.57 19.79
N PHE A 150 -18.86 -3.80 18.48
CA PHE A 150 -19.26 -5.05 17.85
C PHE A 150 -18.41 -6.23 18.34
N LYS A 151 -19.01 -7.43 18.40
CA LYS A 151 -18.28 -8.67 18.64
C LYS A 151 -17.70 -9.15 17.31
N VAL A 152 -16.38 -9.15 17.18
CA VAL A 152 -15.72 -9.48 15.92
C VAL A 152 -14.93 -10.76 16.06
N LYS A 153 -15.10 -11.67 15.08
CA LYS A 153 -14.23 -12.83 14.87
C LYS A 153 -13.57 -12.74 13.50
N ILE A 154 -12.29 -13.08 13.43
CA ILE A 154 -11.51 -13.16 12.19
C ILE A 154 -11.18 -14.63 11.92
N PHE A 155 -11.46 -15.11 10.71
CA PHE A 155 -10.92 -16.38 10.21
C PHE A 155 -9.78 -16.11 9.24
N GLU A 156 -8.62 -16.73 9.48
CA GLU A 156 -7.43 -16.61 8.65
C GLU A 156 -7.00 -17.98 8.11
N ALA A 157 -6.78 -18.08 6.81
CA ALA A 157 -6.39 -19.33 6.16
C ALA A 157 -4.93 -19.73 6.46
N ALA A 158 -4.05 -18.75 6.63
CA ALA A 158 -2.66 -18.97 6.97
C ALA A 158 -2.42 -19.24 8.46
N GLY A 159 -1.20 -19.66 8.82
CA GLY A 159 -0.84 -19.96 10.20
C GLY A 159 -0.66 -18.73 11.09
N GLU A 160 -0.41 -17.56 10.51
CA GLU A 160 -0.25 -16.29 11.23
C GLU A 160 -0.98 -15.13 10.53
N PRO A 161 -1.46 -14.13 11.28
CA PRO A 161 -2.21 -13.03 10.70
C PRO A 161 -1.32 -11.99 10.00
N GLY A 162 -1.92 -11.21 9.09
CA GLY A 162 -1.29 -10.05 8.44
C GLY A 162 -1.35 -10.09 6.91
N GLY A 163 -1.75 -11.21 6.31
CA GLY A 163 -1.89 -11.35 4.86
C GLY A 163 -0.62 -10.94 4.09
N MET A 164 -0.77 -10.13 3.05
CA MET A 164 0.37 -9.66 2.24
C MET A 164 1.42 -8.87 3.01
N MET A 165 1.06 -8.24 4.14
CA MET A 165 2.05 -7.54 4.97
C MET A 165 3.06 -8.52 5.58
N ARG A 166 2.61 -9.75 5.92
CA ARG A 166 3.47 -10.80 6.46
C ARG A 166 4.11 -11.65 5.36
N TYR A 167 3.30 -12.08 4.40
CA TYR A 167 3.70 -13.10 3.44
C TYR A 167 4.25 -12.53 2.13
N GLY A 168 3.93 -11.27 1.80
CA GLY A 168 4.42 -10.60 0.59
C GLY A 168 5.62 -9.70 0.87
N ILE A 169 5.50 -8.80 1.85
CA ILE A 169 6.52 -7.77 2.10
C ILE A 169 7.74 -8.38 2.82
N PRO A 170 8.96 -8.23 2.29
CA PRO A 170 10.17 -8.75 2.93
C PRO A 170 10.48 -8.07 4.28
N SER A 171 11.11 -8.83 5.17
CA SER A 171 11.45 -8.40 6.53
C SER A 171 12.40 -7.21 6.61
N TYR A 172 13.20 -6.95 5.57
CA TYR A 172 14.06 -5.76 5.51
C TYR A 172 13.27 -4.46 5.32
N ARG A 173 12.03 -4.53 4.80
CA ARG A 173 11.11 -3.39 4.67
C ARG A 173 10.15 -3.33 5.85
N LEU A 174 9.52 -4.47 6.15
CA LEU A 174 8.54 -4.60 7.24
C LEU A 174 8.94 -5.76 8.16
N PRO A 175 9.62 -5.48 9.28
CA PRO A 175 10.01 -6.54 10.20
C PRO A 175 8.79 -7.23 10.84
N ASN A 176 8.78 -8.57 10.81
CA ASN A 176 7.66 -9.37 11.34
C ASN A 176 7.34 -9.09 12.82
N TYR A 177 8.36 -8.74 13.62
CA TYR A 177 8.14 -8.41 15.03
C TYR A 177 7.40 -7.07 15.23
N ILE A 178 7.56 -6.10 14.32
CA ILE A 178 6.80 -4.85 14.33
C ILE A 178 5.35 -5.15 13.96
N LEU A 179 5.15 -5.86 12.85
CA LEU A 179 3.82 -6.25 12.38
C LEU A 179 3.06 -7.04 13.44
N LYS A 180 3.72 -8.00 14.10
CA LYS A 180 3.11 -8.79 15.18
C LYS A 180 2.61 -7.90 16.31
N LYS A 181 3.45 -7.02 16.86
CA LYS A 181 3.06 -6.14 17.98
C LYS A 181 1.87 -5.24 17.60
N GLU A 182 1.83 -4.76 16.37
CA GLU A 182 0.75 -3.89 15.91
C GLU A 182 -0.56 -4.66 15.70
N ILE A 183 -0.50 -5.88 15.17
CA ILE A 183 -1.67 -6.78 15.09
C ILE A 183 -2.16 -7.12 16.50
N ASP A 184 -1.27 -7.48 17.43
CA ASP A 184 -1.62 -7.78 18.82
C ASP A 184 -2.36 -6.59 19.47
N ALA A 185 -1.91 -5.35 19.23
CA ALA A 185 -2.56 -4.14 19.73
C ALA A 185 -4.01 -3.98 19.20
N ILE A 186 -4.26 -4.36 17.94
CA ILE A 186 -5.60 -4.38 17.35
C ILE A 186 -6.44 -5.48 18.02
N LEU A 187 -5.91 -6.70 18.13
CA LEU A 187 -6.63 -7.85 18.71
C LEU A 187 -7.01 -7.62 20.18
N ASN A 188 -6.20 -6.87 20.93
CA ASN A 188 -6.48 -6.47 22.31
C ASN A 188 -7.75 -5.63 22.50
N LEU A 189 -8.41 -5.19 21.42
CA LEU A 189 -9.78 -4.66 21.47
C LEU A 189 -10.84 -5.74 21.79
N GLY A 190 -10.43 -7.00 21.97
CA GLY A 190 -11.32 -8.14 22.21
C GLY A 190 -11.83 -8.76 20.92
N ILE A 191 -10.98 -8.79 19.89
CA ILE A 191 -11.26 -9.45 18.61
C ILE A 191 -10.78 -10.89 18.71
N ASP A 192 -11.66 -11.85 18.38
CA ASP A 192 -11.28 -13.27 18.30
C ASP A 192 -10.62 -13.54 16.94
N LEU A 193 -9.53 -14.30 16.93
CA LEU A 193 -8.79 -14.66 15.71
C LEU A 193 -8.56 -16.16 15.71
N GLU A 194 -8.95 -16.80 14.62
CA GLU A 194 -8.72 -18.22 14.38
C GLU A 194 -7.95 -18.41 13.07
N CYS A 195 -6.69 -18.84 13.19
CA CYS A 195 -5.80 -19.14 12.07
C CYS A 195 -5.97 -20.58 11.57
N ASN A 196 -5.40 -20.89 10.40
CA ASN A 196 -5.51 -22.18 9.72
C ASN A 196 -6.95 -22.59 9.36
N VAL A 197 -7.81 -21.62 9.09
CA VAL A 197 -9.20 -21.83 8.69
C VAL A 197 -9.47 -21.13 7.35
N LYS A 198 -9.52 -21.91 6.27
CA LYS A 198 -9.95 -21.45 4.95
C LYS A 198 -11.48 -21.55 4.86
N VAL A 199 -12.15 -20.40 4.96
CA VAL A 199 -13.60 -20.30 4.69
C VAL A 199 -13.86 -20.70 3.23
N GLY A 200 -14.91 -21.49 3.01
CA GLY A 200 -15.22 -22.17 1.76
C GLY A 200 -14.69 -23.60 1.67
N VAL A 201 -13.69 -23.97 2.49
CA VAL A 201 -13.11 -25.33 2.52
C VAL A 201 -13.27 -25.97 3.89
N ASN A 202 -12.78 -25.31 4.95
CA ASN A 202 -12.92 -25.79 6.33
C ASN A 202 -14.28 -25.44 6.93
N ILE A 203 -14.82 -24.27 6.58
CA ILE A 203 -16.12 -23.77 7.05
C ILE A 203 -16.92 -23.30 5.84
N PRO A 204 -18.11 -23.87 5.59
CA PRO A 204 -19.02 -23.40 4.53
C PRO A 204 -19.45 -21.94 4.71
N MET A 205 -19.60 -21.21 3.61
CA MET A 205 -19.94 -19.77 3.65
C MET A 205 -21.37 -19.52 4.18
N ASP A 206 -22.32 -20.41 3.88
CA ASP A 206 -23.71 -20.37 4.36
C ASP A 206 -23.82 -20.52 5.89
N GLN A 207 -22.92 -21.29 6.50
CA GLN A 207 -22.83 -21.37 7.95
C GLN A 207 -22.50 -20.01 8.57
N LEU A 208 -21.65 -19.21 7.92
CA LEU A 208 -21.29 -17.87 8.42
C LEU A 208 -22.47 -16.91 8.33
N THR A 209 -23.20 -16.90 7.21
CA THR A 209 -24.37 -16.02 7.04
C THR A 209 -25.54 -16.40 7.94
N GLY A 210 -25.65 -17.67 8.36
CA GLY A 210 -26.63 -18.11 9.36
C GLY A 210 -26.24 -17.83 10.82
N THR A 211 -24.94 -17.64 11.11
CA THR A 211 -24.43 -17.52 12.49
C THR A 211 -24.11 -16.07 12.90
N TYR A 212 -23.74 -15.22 11.94
CA TYR A 212 -23.28 -13.86 12.17
C TYR A 212 -24.24 -12.84 11.52
N ASP A 213 -24.37 -11.67 12.13
CA ASP A 213 -25.24 -10.59 11.63
C ASP A 213 -24.66 -9.93 10.37
N ALA A 214 -23.34 -10.03 10.17
CA ALA A 214 -22.67 -9.56 8.97
C ALA A 214 -21.38 -10.35 8.71
N VAL A 215 -21.01 -10.46 7.43
CA VAL A 215 -19.77 -11.06 6.95
C VAL A 215 -19.00 -10.02 6.13
N PHE A 216 -17.73 -9.82 6.43
CA PHE A 216 -16.80 -9.03 5.60
C PHE A 216 -15.79 -9.96 4.94
N LEU A 217 -15.69 -9.91 3.61
CA LEU A 217 -14.72 -10.69 2.83
C LEU A 217 -13.48 -9.85 2.52
N GLY A 218 -12.36 -10.19 3.16
CA GLY A 218 -11.06 -9.57 3.01
C GLY A 218 -10.00 -10.54 2.47
N LEU A 219 -10.36 -11.35 1.47
CA LEU A 219 -9.55 -12.47 0.95
C LEU A 219 -8.19 -12.01 0.39
N GLY A 220 -8.19 -10.89 -0.34
CA GLY A 220 -7.02 -10.36 -1.03
C GLY A 220 -6.59 -11.20 -2.25
N ALA A 221 -5.66 -10.66 -3.04
CA ALA A 221 -5.11 -11.32 -4.22
C ALA A 221 -3.88 -12.16 -3.85
N GLN A 222 -4.09 -13.30 -3.21
CA GLN A 222 -3.00 -14.13 -2.65
C GLN A 222 -2.37 -15.14 -3.61
N GLN A 223 -2.87 -15.26 -4.84
CA GLN A 223 -2.29 -16.12 -5.86
C GLN A 223 -1.42 -15.33 -6.82
N GLY A 224 -0.24 -15.84 -7.15
CA GLY A 224 0.61 -15.24 -8.19
C GLY A 224 0.14 -15.66 -9.58
N VAL A 225 0.16 -14.72 -10.54
CA VAL A 225 -0.17 -15.01 -11.94
C VAL A 225 1.12 -15.32 -12.71
N ALA A 226 1.19 -16.53 -13.26
CA ALA A 226 2.24 -16.92 -14.19
C ALA A 226 2.00 -16.33 -15.57
N ILE A 227 3.07 -15.99 -16.28
CA ILE A 227 2.95 -15.68 -17.71
C ILE A 227 2.81 -16.98 -18.51
N ASP A 228 1.98 -16.95 -19.55
CA ASP A 228 1.79 -18.08 -20.45
C ASP A 228 2.93 -18.10 -21.49
N VAL A 229 4.03 -18.75 -21.13
CA VAL A 229 5.18 -19.00 -22.00
C VAL A 229 5.62 -20.46 -21.86
N PRO A 230 6.11 -21.10 -22.93
CA PRO A 230 6.60 -22.47 -22.84
C PRO A 230 7.71 -22.61 -21.78
N GLY A 231 7.64 -23.66 -20.97
CA GLY A 231 8.60 -23.96 -19.90
C GLY A 231 8.30 -23.32 -18.53
N ASN A 232 7.17 -22.62 -18.38
CA ASN A 232 6.77 -21.97 -17.12
C ASN A 232 6.42 -22.95 -15.97
N ASN A 233 6.36 -24.24 -16.24
CA ASN A 233 6.08 -25.32 -15.30
C ASN A 233 7.35 -26.02 -14.77
N ALA A 234 8.54 -25.52 -15.10
CA ALA A 234 9.79 -26.05 -14.56
C ALA A 234 9.89 -25.87 -13.04
N LYS A 235 10.63 -26.77 -12.38
CA LYS A 235 10.63 -26.91 -10.90
C LYS A 235 11.16 -25.67 -10.15
N ASN A 236 12.04 -24.92 -10.80
CA ASN A 236 12.73 -23.71 -10.34
C ASN A 236 12.14 -22.44 -10.99
N VAL A 237 10.88 -22.50 -11.39
CA VAL A 237 10.09 -21.34 -11.79
C VAL A 237 9.12 -21.01 -10.67
N PHE A 238 9.13 -19.76 -10.22
CA PHE A 238 8.25 -19.30 -9.16
C PHE A 238 7.37 -18.16 -9.66
N THR A 239 6.17 -18.03 -9.09
CA THR A 239 5.49 -16.73 -9.11
C THR A 239 6.12 -15.84 -8.04
N GLY A 240 6.08 -14.52 -8.21
CA GLY A 240 6.63 -13.60 -7.23
C GLY A 240 5.97 -13.73 -5.85
N VAL A 241 4.66 -14.01 -5.83
CA VAL A 241 3.92 -14.23 -4.57
C VAL A 241 4.36 -15.51 -3.88
N ASP A 242 4.48 -16.62 -4.61
CA ASP A 242 4.90 -17.89 -4.03
C ASP A 242 6.35 -17.82 -3.52
N PHE A 243 7.27 -17.25 -4.31
CA PHE A 243 8.66 -17.04 -3.91
C PHE A 243 8.77 -16.26 -2.60
N LEU A 244 8.12 -15.08 -2.53
CA LEU A 244 8.15 -14.24 -1.33
C LEU A 244 7.47 -14.93 -0.15
N LYS A 245 6.34 -15.61 -0.37
CA LYS A 245 5.65 -16.36 0.68
C LYS A 245 6.53 -17.47 1.26
N GLN A 246 7.28 -18.19 0.44
CA GLN A 246 8.21 -19.22 0.92
C GLN A 246 9.32 -18.61 1.79
N VAL A 247 9.99 -17.57 1.28
CA VAL A 247 11.08 -16.90 2.00
C VAL A 247 10.60 -16.26 3.31
N ASN A 248 9.46 -15.56 3.29
CA ASN A 248 8.91 -14.89 4.46
C ASN A 248 8.41 -15.88 5.53
N ASN A 249 8.12 -17.13 5.15
CA ASN A 249 7.86 -18.23 6.08
C ASN A 249 9.13 -18.91 6.62
N GLY A 250 10.31 -18.36 6.32
CA GLY A 250 11.59 -18.91 6.77
C GLY A 250 12.03 -20.15 5.98
N LYS A 251 11.42 -20.47 4.83
CA LYS A 251 11.90 -21.55 3.97
C LYS A 251 13.14 -21.10 3.22
N TRP A 252 14.14 -21.97 3.20
CA TRP A 252 15.29 -21.81 2.30
C TRP A 252 14.87 -22.15 0.87
N VAL A 253 14.99 -21.19 -0.04
CA VAL A 253 14.69 -21.38 -1.47
C VAL A 253 16.00 -21.45 -2.22
N GLU A 254 16.26 -22.58 -2.88
CA GLU A 254 17.43 -22.76 -3.74
C GLU A 254 17.21 -21.99 -5.05
N VAL A 255 17.95 -20.90 -5.23
CA VAL A 255 17.81 -19.99 -6.38
C VAL A 255 18.91 -20.15 -7.44
N GLY A 256 19.95 -20.93 -7.17
CA GLY A 256 21.12 -21.05 -8.04
C GLY A 256 21.99 -19.79 -8.07
N LYS A 257 22.82 -19.66 -9.11
CA LYS A 257 23.76 -18.55 -9.29
C LYS A 257 23.14 -17.37 -10.02
N ASP A 258 22.38 -17.62 -11.08
CA ASP A 258 21.82 -16.58 -11.94
C ASP A 258 20.28 -16.60 -11.90
N VAL A 259 19.67 -15.52 -11.40
CA VAL A 259 18.21 -15.38 -11.25
C VAL A 259 17.68 -14.31 -12.19
N VAL A 260 16.60 -14.63 -12.90
CA VAL A 260 15.86 -13.65 -13.70
C VAL A 260 14.49 -13.38 -13.08
N VAL A 261 14.21 -12.12 -12.76
CA VAL A 261 12.91 -11.66 -12.27
C VAL A 261 12.18 -10.95 -13.41
N ILE A 262 10.97 -11.38 -13.72
CA ILE A 262 10.15 -10.81 -14.79
C ILE A 262 9.11 -9.88 -14.15
N GLY A 263 9.20 -8.57 -14.44
CA GLY A 263 8.26 -7.57 -13.95
C GLY A 263 8.93 -6.25 -13.56
N GLY A 264 8.11 -5.24 -13.27
CA GLY A 264 8.60 -3.89 -12.89
C GLY A 264 7.87 -3.25 -11.70
N GLY A 265 7.00 -4.00 -11.01
CA GLY A 265 6.29 -3.53 -9.82
C GLY A 265 7.02 -3.84 -8.51
N ASN A 266 6.44 -3.43 -7.38
CA ASN A 266 7.03 -3.66 -6.06
C ASN A 266 7.34 -5.14 -5.80
N THR A 267 6.46 -6.06 -6.21
CA THR A 267 6.72 -7.51 -6.12
C THR A 267 7.99 -7.92 -6.86
N ALA A 268 8.28 -7.33 -8.02
CA ALA A 268 9.49 -7.63 -8.78
C ALA A 268 10.74 -7.11 -8.05
N MET A 269 10.68 -5.90 -7.49
CA MET A 269 11.78 -5.34 -6.71
C MET A 269 12.05 -6.17 -5.45
N ASP A 270 10.99 -6.52 -4.72
CA ASP A 270 11.08 -7.38 -3.54
C ASP A 270 11.69 -8.75 -3.89
N CYS A 271 11.20 -9.41 -4.95
CA CYS A 271 11.77 -10.68 -5.41
C CYS A 271 13.25 -10.55 -5.77
N ALA A 272 13.63 -9.49 -6.50
CA ALA A 272 15.00 -9.30 -6.96
C ALA A 272 15.96 -9.05 -5.79
N ARG A 273 15.58 -8.20 -4.85
CA ARG A 273 16.36 -7.86 -3.65
C ARG A 273 16.45 -9.03 -2.67
N VAL A 274 15.40 -9.85 -2.56
CA VAL A 274 15.43 -11.10 -1.80
C VAL A 274 16.36 -12.12 -2.47
N ALA A 275 16.23 -12.37 -3.77
CA ALA A 275 17.11 -13.27 -4.51
C ALA A 275 18.59 -12.85 -4.40
N LYS A 276 18.86 -11.54 -4.43
CA LYS A 276 20.20 -10.98 -4.21
C LYS A 276 20.76 -11.32 -2.83
N ARG A 277 19.94 -11.23 -1.79
CA ARG A 277 20.30 -11.60 -0.40
C ARG A 277 20.51 -13.10 -0.21
N LEU A 278 19.90 -13.94 -1.06
CA LEU A 278 20.17 -15.37 -1.14
C LEU A 278 21.48 -15.70 -1.89
N GLY A 279 22.22 -14.70 -2.36
CA GLY A 279 23.54 -14.86 -2.96
C GLY A 279 23.57 -14.92 -4.48
N ALA A 280 22.43 -14.74 -5.16
CA ALA A 280 22.37 -14.81 -6.61
C ALA A 280 22.84 -13.52 -7.32
N ASN A 281 23.29 -13.67 -8.56
CA ASN A 281 23.32 -12.60 -9.55
C ASN A 281 21.90 -12.43 -10.09
N VAL A 282 21.37 -11.21 -10.05
CA VAL A 282 19.96 -10.97 -10.38
C VAL A 282 19.84 -10.03 -11.57
N SER A 283 19.04 -10.44 -12.55
CA SER A 283 18.57 -9.58 -13.64
C SER A 283 17.06 -9.38 -13.56
N VAL A 284 16.60 -8.14 -13.58
CA VAL A 284 15.19 -7.77 -13.76
C VAL A 284 14.93 -7.58 -15.25
N VAL A 285 14.00 -8.34 -15.80
CA VAL A 285 13.51 -8.20 -17.17
C VAL A 285 12.22 -7.39 -17.15
N TYR A 286 12.23 -6.25 -17.84
CA TYR A 286 11.06 -5.38 -17.97
C TYR A 286 10.84 -4.95 -19.42
N ARG A 287 9.60 -5.12 -19.88
CA ARG A 287 9.20 -4.84 -21.27
C ARG A 287 9.15 -3.36 -21.65
N ARG A 288 9.37 -2.43 -20.71
CA ARG A 288 9.39 -0.98 -20.93
C ARG A 288 10.66 -0.36 -20.34
N THR A 289 10.67 0.96 -20.15
CA THR A 289 11.78 1.68 -19.52
C THR A 289 11.57 1.82 -18.01
N ARG A 290 12.58 2.38 -17.32
CA ARG A 290 12.47 2.78 -15.92
C ARG A 290 11.28 3.70 -15.65
N THR A 291 10.99 4.63 -16.56
CA THR A 291 9.94 5.64 -16.39
C THR A 291 8.55 5.03 -16.24
N GLU A 292 8.28 3.90 -16.92
CA GLU A 292 6.98 3.24 -16.83
C GLU A 292 6.91 2.17 -15.73
N MET A 293 7.96 1.99 -14.91
CA MET A 293 7.93 1.02 -13.82
C MET A 293 6.92 1.45 -12.74
N PRO A 294 5.98 0.56 -12.36
CA PRO A 294 5.00 0.89 -11.31
C PRO A 294 5.54 0.73 -9.88
N ALA A 295 6.76 0.25 -9.69
CA ALA A 295 7.38 0.16 -8.37
C ALA A 295 7.63 1.56 -7.77
N ILE A 296 7.69 1.63 -6.45
CA ILE A 296 8.09 2.85 -5.73
C ILE A 296 9.52 3.20 -6.16
N THR A 297 9.78 4.47 -6.52
CA THR A 297 11.08 4.90 -7.06
C THR A 297 12.24 4.53 -6.14
N ALA A 298 12.10 4.74 -4.82
CA ALA A 298 13.12 4.36 -3.85
C ALA A 298 13.47 2.86 -3.88
N GLU A 299 12.48 1.98 -4.14
CA GLU A 299 12.72 0.53 -4.23
C GLU A 299 13.50 0.15 -5.49
N ILE A 300 13.30 0.91 -6.59
CA ILE A 300 14.08 0.74 -7.83
C ILE A 300 15.51 1.21 -7.57
N ASP A 301 15.69 2.36 -6.94
CA ASP A 301 16.99 2.96 -6.66
C ASP A 301 17.82 2.06 -5.73
N GLU A 302 17.22 1.59 -4.63
CA GLU A 302 17.86 0.64 -3.71
C GLU A 302 18.23 -0.68 -4.40
N ALA A 303 17.39 -1.20 -5.30
CA ALA A 303 17.72 -2.38 -6.10
C ALA A 303 18.92 -2.14 -7.02
N MET A 304 19.03 -0.96 -7.63
CA MET A 304 20.19 -0.58 -8.44
C MET A 304 21.46 -0.43 -7.59
N GLU A 305 21.37 0.15 -6.39
CA GLU A 305 22.48 0.26 -5.43
C GLU A 305 22.98 -1.11 -4.96
N GLU A 306 22.09 -2.09 -4.84
CA GLU A 306 22.41 -3.50 -4.58
C GLU A 306 23.05 -4.22 -5.80
N ARG A 307 23.27 -3.50 -6.91
CA ARG A 307 23.86 -3.99 -8.17
C ARG A 307 23.02 -5.07 -8.83
N ILE A 308 21.70 -4.95 -8.75
CA ILE A 308 20.75 -5.74 -9.55
C ILE A 308 20.75 -5.18 -10.98
N MET A 309 20.87 -6.06 -11.97
CA MET A 309 20.92 -5.66 -13.38
C MET A 309 19.51 -5.43 -13.90
N PHE A 310 19.26 -4.31 -14.57
CA PHE A 310 17.98 -4.02 -15.21
C PHE A 310 18.09 -4.19 -16.73
N ARG A 311 17.26 -5.06 -17.29
CA ARG A 311 17.11 -5.33 -18.71
C ARG A 311 15.78 -4.75 -19.17
N TYR A 312 15.81 -3.47 -19.50
CA TYR A 312 14.69 -2.75 -20.11
C TYR A 312 14.44 -3.23 -21.53
N HIS A 313 13.29 -2.84 -22.10
CA HIS A 313 12.92 -3.19 -23.47
C HIS A 313 13.01 -4.70 -23.75
N THR A 314 12.81 -5.53 -22.73
CA THR A 314 13.04 -6.97 -22.85
C THR A 314 11.78 -7.71 -22.41
N ASN A 315 11.26 -8.59 -23.27
CA ASN A 315 10.07 -9.38 -22.96
C ASN A 315 10.37 -10.88 -23.13
N PRO A 316 9.96 -11.74 -22.16
CA PRO A 316 10.15 -13.18 -22.26
C PRO A 316 9.30 -13.78 -23.39
N VAL A 317 9.87 -14.77 -24.08
CA VAL A 317 9.22 -15.56 -25.13
C VAL A 317 9.12 -17.02 -24.72
N LYS A 318 10.17 -17.58 -24.13
CA LYS A 318 10.24 -18.99 -23.72
C LYS A 318 11.23 -19.17 -22.56
N ILE A 319 10.87 -20.01 -21.60
CA ILE A 319 11.79 -20.49 -20.58
C ILE A 319 12.48 -21.74 -21.14
N ILE A 320 13.82 -21.69 -21.23
CA ILE A 320 14.64 -22.79 -21.72
C ILE A 320 14.90 -23.72 -20.54
N THR A 321 14.62 -25.00 -20.73
CA THR A 321 14.72 -26.01 -19.68
C THR A 321 15.59 -27.17 -20.13
N ASP A 322 16.30 -27.75 -19.17
CA ASP A 322 17.03 -29.00 -19.28
C ASP A 322 16.64 -29.89 -18.09
N GLU A 323 16.31 -31.16 -18.35
CA GLU A 323 15.80 -32.11 -17.34
C GLU A 323 14.68 -31.55 -16.42
N GLY A 324 13.84 -30.65 -16.95
CA GLY A 324 12.74 -30.02 -16.22
C GLY A 324 13.15 -28.89 -15.27
N ARG A 325 14.39 -28.37 -15.39
CA ARG A 325 14.91 -27.20 -14.69
C ARG A 325 15.28 -26.09 -15.67
N VAL A 326 15.12 -24.84 -15.26
CA VAL A 326 15.54 -23.65 -16.02
C VAL A 326 17.05 -23.65 -16.24
N VAL A 327 17.47 -23.38 -17.47
CA VAL A 327 18.87 -23.09 -17.85
C VAL A 327 19.02 -21.74 -18.58
N GLY A 328 17.89 -21.10 -18.93
CA GLY A 328 17.89 -19.78 -19.53
C GLY A 328 16.50 -19.25 -19.84
N LEU A 329 16.44 -17.98 -20.23
CA LEU A 329 15.24 -17.28 -20.66
C LEU A 329 15.47 -16.69 -22.05
N LEU A 330 14.70 -17.14 -23.03
CA LEU A 330 14.64 -16.54 -24.36
C LEU A 330 13.77 -15.28 -24.28
N CYS A 331 14.34 -14.15 -24.68
CA CYS A 331 13.69 -12.86 -24.69
C CYS A 331 13.76 -12.21 -26.07
N VAL A 332 12.84 -11.29 -26.33
CA VAL A 332 12.82 -10.41 -27.51
C VAL A 332 12.97 -8.94 -27.05
N GLN A 333 13.61 -8.12 -27.89
CA GLN A 333 13.67 -6.68 -27.64
C GLN A 333 12.34 -6.00 -27.99
N MET A 334 12.02 -4.92 -27.27
CA MET A 334 10.76 -4.20 -27.36
C MET A 334 11.01 -2.74 -27.72
N GLU A 335 10.33 -2.23 -28.74
CA GLU A 335 10.24 -0.79 -29.00
C GLU A 335 9.00 -0.20 -28.33
N LEU A 336 9.10 1.03 -27.83
CA LEU A 336 7.95 1.75 -27.26
C LEU A 336 7.24 2.54 -28.35
N LYS A 337 5.92 2.36 -28.43
CA LYS A 337 5.01 3.13 -29.28
C LYS A 337 4.10 4.00 -28.42
N GLU A 338 3.17 4.68 -29.09
CA GLU A 338 2.13 5.51 -28.48
C GLU A 338 1.51 4.88 -27.23
N PRO A 339 1.14 5.70 -26.23
CA PRO A 339 0.58 5.23 -24.96
C PRO A 339 -0.61 4.28 -25.11
N ASP A 340 -0.68 3.28 -24.23
CA ASP A 340 -1.83 2.42 -24.06
C ASP A 340 -2.92 3.08 -23.19
N ALA A 341 -4.01 2.36 -22.91
CA ALA A 341 -5.12 2.84 -22.08
C ALA A 341 -4.72 3.24 -20.65
N SER A 342 -3.55 2.82 -20.17
CA SER A 342 -3.01 3.24 -18.87
C SER A 342 -2.20 4.54 -18.94
N GLY A 343 -2.11 5.17 -20.12
CA GLY A 343 -1.33 6.38 -20.36
C GLY A 343 0.18 6.12 -20.47
N ARG A 344 0.61 4.85 -20.50
CA ARG A 344 2.03 4.46 -20.56
C ARG A 344 2.37 3.95 -21.95
N ALA A 345 3.58 4.26 -22.42
CA ALA A 345 4.05 3.84 -23.74
C ALA A 345 3.89 2.31 -23.96
N ARG A 346 3.33 1.93 -25.12
CA ARG A 346 3.00 0.54 -25.43
C ARG A 346 4.22 -0.19 -25.99
N PRO A 347 4.65 -1.32 -25.40
CA PRO A 347 5.78 -2.09 -25.92
C PRO A 347 5.35 -2.98 -27.08
N VAL A 348 6.12 -3.00 -28.17
CA VAL A 348 5.92 -3.83 -29.37
C VAL A 348 7.21 -4.60 -29.67
N PRO A 349 7.14 -5.92 -29.96
CA PRO A 349 8.34 -6.72 -30.19
C PRO A 349 9.05 -6.33 -31.49
N ILE A 350 10.38 -6.34 -31.45
CA ILE A 350 11.26 -6.18 -32.62
C ILE A 350 11.60 -7.56 -33.15
N SER A 351 11.10 -7.92 -34.33
CA SER A 351 11.35 -9.23 -34.95
C SER A 351 12.85 -9.47 -35.18
N GLY A 352 13.34 -10.69 -34.91
CA GLY A 352 14.74 -11.06 -35.14
C GLY A 352 15.72 -10.56 -34.05
N SER A 353 15.20 -10.03 -32.94
CA SER A 353 16.01 -9.53 -31.81
C SER A 353 16.12 -10.52 -30.65
N GLU A 354 15.80 -11.79 -30.89
CA GLU A 354 15.77 -12.82 -29.88
C GLU A 354 17.17 -13.06 -29.29
N SER A 355 17.25 -13.12 -27.97
CA SER A 355 18.49 -13.40 -27.25
C SER A 355 18.21 -14.22 -25.99
N VAL A 356 19.18 -15.06 -25.63
CA VAL A 356 19.09 -15.91 -24.44
C VAL A 356 19.81 -15.25 -23.27
N ILE A 357 19.13 -15.16 -22.14
CA ILE A 357 19.71 -14.78 -20.85
C ILE A 357 19.91 -16.08 -20.05
N PRO A 358 21.15 -16.45 -19.70
CA PRO A 358 21.40 -17.58 -18.80
C PRO A 358 20.71 -17.37 -17.45
N ALA A 359 20.08 -18.42 -16.93
CA ALA A 359 19.34 -18.37 -15.67
C ALA A 359 19.21 -19.76 -15.06
N ASP A 360 19.44 -19.86 -13.76
CA ASP A 360 19.14 -21.04 -12.95
C ASP A 360 17.75 -20.96 -12.31
N THR A 361 17.15 -19.78 -12.22
CA THR A 361 15.81 -19.58 -11.65
C THR A 361 15.09 -18.43 -12.36
N VAL A 362 13.79 -18.60 -12.59
CA VAL A 362 12.92 -17.53 -13.12
C VAL A 362 11.81 -17.22 -12.12
N ILE A 363 11.65 -15.95 -11.77
CA ILE A 363 10.59 -15.47 -10.87
C ILE A 363 9.64 -14.56 -11.66
N MET A 364 8.39 -15.01 -11.84
CA MET A 364 7.35 -14.29 -12.57
C MET A 364 6.57 -13.36 -11.63
N ALA A 365 6.90 -12.07 -11.63
CA ALA A 365 6.28 -11.04 -10.79
C ALA A 365 5.37 -10.11 -11.63
N THR A 366 4.42 -10.71 -12.36
CA THR A 366 3.62 -10.01 -13.38
C THR A 366 2.17 -9.72 -12.98
N GLY A 367 1.70 -10.29 -11.87
CA GLY A 367 0.33 -10.05 -11.40
C GLY A 367 -0.05 -10.93 -10.23
N GLN A 368 -1.24 -10.66 -9.70
CA GLN A 368 -1.85 -11.39 -8.61
C GLN A 368 -3.33 -11.62 -8.90
N ALA A 369 -3.90 -12.70 -8.37
CA ALA A 369 -5.30 -13.05 -8.49
C ALA A 369 -5.89 -13.41 -7.12
N VAL A 370 -7.20 -13.23 -6.99
CA VAL A 370 -7.96 -13.65 -5.80
C VAL A 370 -8.27 -15.14 -5.92
N ASP A 371 -8.09 -15.86 -4.82
CA ASP A 371 -8.56 -17.23 -4.69
C ASP A 371 -10.01 -17.22 -4.22
N TYR A 372 -10.93 -17.64 -5.10
CA TYR A 372 -12.36 -17.77 -4.77
C TYR A 372 -12.74 -19.22 -4.43
N ASP A 373 -11.78 -20.13 -4.35
CA ASP A 373 -12.05 -21.54 -4.08
C ASP A 373 -12.89 -21.74 -2.80
N GLY A 374 -14.08 -22.33 -2.97
CA GLY A 374 -15.07 -22.54 -1.93
C GLY A 374 -15.96 -21.33 -1.57
N ILE A 375 -15.81 -20.19 -2.23
CA ILE A 375 -16.59 -18.97 -1.98
C ILE A 375 -17.33 -18.56 -3.25
N ASP A 376 -18.63 -18.84 -3.29
CA ASP A 376 -19.52 -18.33 -4.32
C ASP A 376 -19.86 -16.85 -4.04
N VAL A 377 -19.24 -15.96 -4.81
CA VAL A 377 -19.57 -14.53 -4.82
C VAL A 377 -20.62 -14.32 -5.91
N GLN A 378 -21.89 -14.28 -5.53
CA GLN A 378 -22.99 -13.90 -6.45
C GLN A 378 -22.96 -12.41 -6.80
#